data_AF-A0A1V1TQY4-F1
#
_entry.id   AF-A0A1V1TQY4-F1
#
_cell.length_a   1.000
_cell.length_b   1.000
_cell.length_c   1.000
_cell.angle_alpha   90.00
_cell.angle_beta   90.00
_cell.angle_gamma   90.00
#
_symmetry.space_group_name_H-M   'P 1'
#
loop_
_entity.id
_entity.type
_entity.pdbx_description
1 polymer ?
#
loop_
_entity_poly.entity_id
_entity_poly.type
_entity_poly.pdbx_seq_one_letter_code
_entity_poly.pdbx_strand_id
1 'polypeptide(L)' 'MEIRPGDYLIADINGVVVLPSELAEKALPLMQKQVEADEKMAVEIKKGMSFVEASKKFR' A
#
# COMPACT_ATOMS: atom_id res chain seq x y z
N MET A 1 -12.62 16.81 -2.06
CA MET A 1 -12.43 15.70 -1.10
C MET A 1 -13.45 15.92 0.00
N GLU A 2 -14.38 15.00 0.18
CA GLU A 2 -15.36 15.04 1.26
C GLU A 2 -14.93 14.01 2.32
N ILE A 3 -15.02 14.37 3.59
CA ILE A 3 -14.76 13.48 4.72
C ILE A 3 -16.10 13.30 5.43
N ARG A 4 -16.59 12.07 5.52
CA ARG A 4 -17.87 11.77 6.16
C ARG A 4 -17.63 11.15 7.54
N PRO A 5 -18.58 11.30 8.48
CA PRO A 5 -18.52 10.58 9.75
C PRO A 5 -18.36 9.07 9.53
N GLY A 6 -17.36 8.48 10.18
CA GLY A 6 -17.05 7.06 10.07
C GLY A 6 -15.95 6.70 9.06
N ASP A 7 -15.54 7.61 8.18
CA ASP A 7 -14.40 7.39 7.29
C ASP A 7 -13.09 7.27 8.10
N TYR A 8 -12.16 6.45 7.62
CA TYR A 8 -10.87 6.25 8.27
C TYR A 8 -9.88 7.30 7.77
N LEU A 9 -9.19 7.96 8.71
CA LEU A 9 -8.08 8.86 8.40
C LEU A 9 -6.76 8.19 8.77
N ILE A 10 -5.89 8.05 7.78
CA ILE A 10 -4.54 7.50 7.95
C ILE A 10 -3.55 8.65 7.75
N ALA A 11 -2.71 8.90 8.73
CA ALA A 11 -1.74 10.00 8.70
C ALA A 11 -0.35 9.50 9.06
N ASP A 12 0.64 9.92 8.27
CA ASP A 12 2.06 9.69 8.51
C ASP A 12 2.90 10.90 8.04
N ILE A 13 4.22 10.72 7.95
CA ILE A 13 5.14 11.78 7.48
C ILE A 13 4.93 12.19 6.01
N ASN A 14 4.22 11.37 5.21
CA ASN A 14 3.95 11.63 3.79
C ASN A 14 2.65 12.43 3.59
N GLY A 15 1.77 12.47 4.60
CA GLY A 15 0.54 13.25 4.57
C GLY A 15 -0.64 12.53 5.21
N VAL A 16 -1.84 12.84 4.74
CA VAL A 16 -3.11 12.27 5.25
C VAL A 16 -3.94 11.72 4.10
N VAL A 17 -4.46 10.50 4.28
CA VAL A 17 -5.34 9.81 3.35
C VAL A 17 -6.68 9.52 4.01
N VAL A 18 -7.76 9.73 3.28
CA VAL A 18 -9.13 9.34 3.66
C VAL A 18 -9.45 8.00 3.00
N LEU A 19 -9.81 7.00 3.80
CA LEU A 19 -10.39 5.75 3.33
C LEU A 19 -11.90 5.77 3.63
N PRO A 20 -12.75 5.86 2.59
CA PRO A 20 -14.19 5.73 2.74
C PRO A 20 -14.57 4.46 3.51
N SER A 21 -15.41 4.61 4.54
CA SER A 21 -15.77 3.51 5.44
C SER A 21 -16.34 2.29 4.70
N GLU A 22 -17.15 2.51 3.66
CA GLU A 22 -17.74 1.49 2.80
C GLU A 22 -16.74 0.71 1.94
N LEU A 23 -15.51 1.23 1.80
CA LEU A 23 -14.44 0.55 1.05
C LEU A 23 -13.45 -0.17 1.97
N ALA A 24 -13.55 0.00 3.29
CA ALA A 24 -12.54 -0.49 4.23
C ALA A 24 -12.34 -2.01 4.15
N GLU A 25 -13.43 -2.78 4.15
CA GLU A 25 -13.37 -4.25 4.07
C GLU A 25 -12.70 -4.75 2.78
N LYS A 26 -12.84 -3.99 1.68
CA LYS A 26 -12.18 -4.30 0.41
C LYS A 26 -10.73 -3.84 0.39
N ALA A 27 -10.43 -2.68 0.97
CA ALA A 27 -9.12 -2.05 0.90
C ALA A 27 -8.09 -2.75 1.80
N LEU A 28 -8.47 -3.14 3.01
CA LEU A 28 -7.56 -3.78 3.99
C LEU A 28 -6.83 -5.01 3.44
N PRO A 29 -7.47 -6.02 2.82
CA PRO A 29 -6.76 -7.17 2.28
C PRO A 29 -5.87 -6.83 1.07
N LEU A 30 -6.18 -5.75 0.32
CA LEU A 30 -5.34 -5.28 -0.78
C LEU A 30 -4.08 -4.58 -0.25
N MET A 31 -4.20 -3.81 0.82
CA MET A 31 -3.07 -3.15 1.48
C MET A 31 -2.05 -4.16 2.00
N GLN A 32 -2.52 -5.22 2.69
CA GLN A 32 -1.62 -6.26 3.19
C GLN A 32 -0.84 -6.93 2.06
N LYS A 33 -1.51 -7.36 0.98
CA LYS A 33 -0.85 -7.97 -0.19
C LYS A 33 0.19 -7.04 -0.82
N GLN A 34 -0.12 -5.75 -0.89
CA GLN A 34 0.78 -4.76 -1.45
C GLN A 34 2.04 -4.59 -0.59
N VAL A 35 1.91 -4.50 0.73
CA VAL A 35 3.07 -4.41 1.65
C VAL A 35 3.96 -5.64 1.53
N GLU A 36 3.38 -6.85 1.53
CA GLU A 36 4.14 -8.09 1.38
C GLU A 36 4.90 -8.17 0.04
N ALA A 37 4.31 -7.65 -1.05
CA ALA A 37 4.96 -7.55 -2.35
C ALA A 37 6.13 -6.55 -2.32
N ASP A 38 5.92 -5.37 -1.74
CA ASP A 38 6.93 -4.31 -1.65
C ASP A 38 8.12 -4.72 -0.76
N GLU A 39 7.87 -5.46 0.32
CA GLU A 39 8.93 -6.03 1.17
C GLU A 39 9.82 -7.01 0.39
N LYS A 40 9.23 -7.91 -0.40
CA LYS A 40 9.97 -8.86 -1.25
C LYS A 40 10.76 -8.13 -2.33
N MET A 41 10.16 -7.13 -2.97
CA MET A 41 10.86 -6.27 -3.94
C MET A 41 12.05 -5.58 -3.30
N ALA A 42 11.89 -4.99 -2.11
CA ALA A 42 12.95 -4.27 -1.41
C ALA A 42 14.14 -5.18 -1.09
N VAL A 43 13.90 -6.45 -0.72
CA VAL A 43 14.98 -7.44 -0.48
C VAL A 43 15.77 -7.72 -1.76
N GLU A 44 15.10 -7.96 -2.89
CA GLU A 44 15.79 -8.31 -4.14
C GLU A 44 16.48 -7.10 -4.77
N ILE A 45 15.89 -5.91 -4.68
CA ILE A 45 16.52 -4.67 -5.13
C ILE A 45 17.82 -4.41 -4.34
N LYS A 46 17.83 -4.64 -3.02
CA LYS A 46 19.05 -4.54 -2.20
C LYS A 46 20.14 -5.53 -2.61
N LYS A 47 19.79 -6.65 -3.25
CA LYS A 47 20.74 -7.64 -3.81
C LYS A 47 21.22 -7.28 -5.22
N GLY A 48 20.73 -6.18 -5.80
CA GLY A 48 21.14 -5.68 -7.11
C GLY A 48 20.16 -6.00 -8.26
N MET A 49 18.98 -6.57 -8.00
CA MET A 49 17.93 -6.70 -9.01
C MET A 49 17.38 -5.31 -9.40
N SER A 50 17.06 -5.08 -10.67
CA SER A 50 16.43 -3.82 -11.06
C SER A 50 15.00 -3.72 -10.52
N PHE A 51 14.53 -2.48 -10.30
CA PHE A 51 13.15 -2.24 -9.87
C PHE A 51 12.11 -2.85 -10.84
N VAL A 52 12.36 -2.77 -12.15
CA VAL A 52 11.45 -3.29 -13.18
C VAL A 52 11.32 -4.82 -13.09
N GLU A 53 12.43 -5.53 -12.89
CA GLU A 53 12.42 -6.99 -12.72
C GLU A 53 11.74 -7.40 -11.41
N ALA A 54 12.05 -6.71 -10.31
CA ALA A 54 11.44 -6.96 -9.01
C ALA A 54 9.92 -6.73 -9.05
N SER A 55 9.47 -5.62 -9.66
CA SER A 55 8.04 -5.31 -9.79
C SER A 55 7.31 -6.37 -10.60
N LYS A 56 7.86 -6.83 -11.73
CA LYS A 56 7.23 -7.89 -12.54
C LYS A 56 7.13 -9.23 -11.80
N LYS A 57 8.01 -9.48 -10.83
CA LYS A 57 8.08 -10.76 -10.11
C LYS A 57 7.12 -10.83 -8.93
N PHE A 58 6.84 -9.70 -8.26
CA PHE A 58 6.15 -9.70 -6.97
C PHE A 58 4.84 -8.91 -6.94
N ARG A 59 4.55 -8.08 -7.95
CA ARG A 59 3.35 -7.24 -8.03
C ARG A 59 2.56 -7.56 -9.29
#